data_AF-A0A558IPL0-F1
#
_entry.id   AF-A0A558IPL0-F1
#
_cell.length_a   1.000
_cell.length_b   1.000
_cell.length_c   1.000
_cell.angle_alpha   90.00
_cell.angle_beta   90.00
_cell.angle_gamma   90.00
#
_symmetry.space_group_name_H-M   'P 1'
#
loop_
_entity.id
_entity.type
_entity.pdbx_description
1 polymer ?
#
loop_
_entity_poly.entity_id
_entity_poly.type
_entity_poly.pdbx_seq_one_letter_code
_entity_poly.pdbx_strand_id
1 'polypeptide(L)' 'MRKPLFRVYHPEGYDRLQTDGTLDFDGGSLLVWRDRTRTHLVAAYSPAGWITAHWETKEEEDDDG' A
#
# COMPACT_ATOMS: atom_id res chain seq x y z
N MET A 1 -0.69 10.36 -16.37
CA MET A 1 -0.04 9.08 -16.05
C MET A 1 -0.87 8.38 -14.98
N ARG A 2 -1.18 7.08 -15.13
CA ARG A 2 -1.88 6.30 -14.09
C ARG A 2 -0.88 6.07 -12.94
N LYS A 3 -1.28 6.33 -11.70
CA LYS A 3 -0.39 6.15 -10.54
C LYS A 3 -0.06 4.66 -10.36
N PRO A 4 1.15 4.32 -9.86
CA PRO A 4 1.48 2.95 -9.49
C PRO A 4 0.45 2.36 -8.52
N LEU A 5 0.30 1.04 -8.57
CA LEU A 5 -0.59 0.30 -7.70
C LEU A 5 0.24 -0.34 -6.59
N PHE A 6 -0.22 -0.19 -5.35
CA PHE A 6 0.43 -0.69 -4.16
C PHE A 6 -0.52 -1.63 -3.44
N ARG A 7 -0.11 -2.88 -3.23
CA ARG A 7 -0.92 -3.88 -2.54
C ARG A 7 -0.47 -4.05 -1.11
N VAL A 8 -1.43 -4.07 -0.20
CA VAL A 8 -1.22 -4.33 1.23
C VAL A 8 -2.05 -5.53 1.64
N TYR A 9 -1.40 -6.58 2.12
CA TYR A 9 -2.05 -7.75 2.69
C TYR A 9 -2.08 -7.63 4.21
N HIS A 10 -3.23 -8.00 4.79
CA HIS A 10 -3.51 -7.99 6.22
C HIS A 10 -4.42 -9.19 6.55
N PRO A 11 -4.66 -9.52 7.83
CA PRO A 11 -5.42 -10.73 8.19
C PRO A 11 -6.84 -10.81 7.62
N GLU A 12 -7.44 -9.66 7.29
CA GLU A 12 -8.80 -9.57 6.75
C GLU A 12 -8.85 -9.63 5.22
N GLY A 13 -7.70 -9.63 4.53
CA GLY A 13 -7.63 -9.68 3.08
C GLY A 13 -6.50 -8.83 2.52
N TYR A 14 -6.80 -8.08 1.46
CA TYR A 14 -5.86 -7.13 0.88
C TYR A 14 -6.55 -5.88 0.36
N ASP A 15 -5.81 -4.78 0.38
CA ASP A 15 -6.18 -3.52 -0.24
C ASP A 15 -5.29 -3.23 -1.45
N ARG A 16 -5.85 -2.55 -2.45
CA ARG A 16 -5.12 -1.99 -3.59
C ARG A 16 -5.17 -0.46 -3.55
N LEU A 17 -4.02 0.17 -3.40
CA LEU A 17 -3.88 1.61 -3.23
C LEU A 17 -3.17 2.22 -4.45
N GLN A 18 -3.80 3.21 -5.10
CA GLN A 18 -3.14 3.98 -6.17
C GLN A 18 -2.34 5.13 -5.58
N THR A 19 -1.02 4.95 -5.48
CA THR A 19 -0.11 5.93 -4.90
C THR A 19 1.24 5.93 -5.62
N ASP A 20 1.93 7.07 -5.63
CA ASP A 20 3.34 7.21 -6.02
C ASP A 20 4.20 7.68 -4.83
N GLY A 21 3.62 7.60 -3.63
CA GLY A 21 4.21 8.07 -2.38
C GLY A 21 5.09 7.07 -1.68
N THR A 22 5.40 7.39 -0.43
CA THR A 22 6.29 6.61 0.42
C THR A 22 5.53 5.82 1.46
N LEU A 23 6.20 4.82 2.01
CA LEU A 23 5.76 4.08 3.19
C LEU A 23 6.48 4.62 4.42
N ASP A 24 5.78 4.58 5.56
CA ASP A 24 6.39 4.82 6.86
C ASP A 24 5.88 3.80 7.88
N PHE A 25 6.69 3.55 8.91
CA PHE A 25 6.32 2.71 10.04
C PHE A 25 6.46 3.51 11.33
N ASP A 26 5.32 3.86 11.92
CA ASP A 26 5.26 4.63 13.15
C ASP A 26 4.26 4.02 14.14
N GLY A 27 4.63 3.95 15.41
CA GLY A 27 3.78 3.39 16.47
C GLY A 27 3.29 1.96 16.23
N GLY A 28 4.02 1.17 15.43
CA GLY A 28 3.61 -0.19 15.03
C GLY A 28 2.61 -0.25 13.88
N SER A 29 2.26 0.89 13.28
CA SER A 29 1.33 0.97 12.15
C SER A 29 2.10 1.18 10.84
N LEU A 30 1.61 0.58 9.75
CA LEU A 30 2.06 0.93 8.40
C LEU A 30 1.26 2.14 7.91
N LEU A 31 1.97 3.18 7.49
CA LEU A 31 1.43 4.40 6.91
C LEU A 31 1.75 4.46 5.43
N VAL A 32 0.72 4.72 4.61
CA VAL A 32 0.87 4.86 3.16
C VAL A 32 0.56 6.29 2.75
N TRP A 33 1.57 6.99 2.24
CA TRP A 33 1.45 8.38 1.79
C TRP A 33 1.05 8.44 0.32
N ARG A 34 0.32 9.50 -0.06
CA ARG A 34 -0.16 9.70 -1.44
C ARG A 34 0.96 10.01 -2.43
N ASP A 35 1.99 10.68 -1.95
CA ASP A 35 3.13 11.18 -2.71
C ASP A 35 4.36 11.31 -1.80
N ARG A 36 5.49 11.71 -2.38
CA ARG A 36 6.78 11.81 -1.67
C ARG A 36 6.89 12.99 -0.71
N THR A 37 5.95 13.94 -0.75
CA THR A 37 5.94 15.10 0.15
C THR A 37 5.40 14.75 1.54
N ARG A 38 4.79 13.57 1.71
CA ARG A 38 4.21 13.08 2.97
C ARG A 38 3.21 14.07 3.61
N THR A 39 2.45 14.77 2.76
CA THR A 39 1.44 15.74 3.20
C THR A 39 0.05 15.14 3.34
N HIS A 40 -0.23 14.05 2.59
CA HIS A 40 -1.54 13.41 2.56
C HIS A 40 -1.42 11.91 2.77
N LEU A 41 -2.03 11.42 3.85
CA LEU A 41 -2.12 10.00 4.16
C LEU A 41 -3.27 9.37 3.36
N VAL A 42 -3.02 8.21 2.76
CA VAL A 42 -4.01 7.44 1.99
C VAL A 42 -4.57 6.30 2.83
N ALA A 43 -3.71 5.65 3.61
CA ALA A 43 -4.10 4.56 4.49
C ALA A 43 -3.19 4.51 5.73
N ALA A 44 -3.76 4.04 6.84
CA ALA A 44 -3.04 3.64 8.04
C ALA A 44 -3.53 2.26 8.46
N TYR A 45 -2.61 1.33 8.60
CA TYR A 45 -2.90 -0.04 9.02
C TYR A 45 -2.40 -0.22 10.44
N SER A 46 -3.33 -0.41 11.37
CA SER A 46 -3.02 -0.73 12.77
C SER A 46 -2.22 -2.03 12.86
N PRO A 47 -1.40 -2.21 13.91
CA PRO A 47 -0.73 -3.48 14.18
C PRO A 47 -1.75 -4.59 14.42
N ALA A 48 -2.05 -5.36 13.36
CA ALA A 48 -3.06 -6.43 13.36
C ALA A 48 -2.39 -7.82 13.24
N GLY A 49 -1.20 -7.99 13.79
CA GLY A 49 -0.41 -9.22 13.64
C GLY A 49 0.62 -9.08 12.53
N TRP A 50 0.26 -9.38 11.29
CA TRP A 50 1.17 -9.29 10.14
C TRP A 50 0.65 -8.35 9.06
N ILE A 51 1.57 -7.65 8.40
CA ILE A 51 1.33 -6.84 7.22
C ILE A 51 2.46 -7.14 6.24
N THR A 52 2.10 -7.48 5.00
CA THR A 52 3.05 -7.54 3.88
C THR A 52 2.57 -6.61 2.79
N ALA A 53 3.49 -5.91 2.15
CA ALA A 53 3.12 -4.94 1.13
C ALA A 53 4.17 -4.86 0.03
N HIS A 54 3.72 -4.65 -1.21
CA HIS A 54 4.58 -4.54 -2.37
C HIS A 54 3.95 -3.66 -3.44
N TRP A 55 4.80 -3.12 -4.31
CA TRP A 55 4.36 -2.44 -5.51
C TRP A 55 3.98 -3.49 -6.56
N GLU A 56 2.78 -3.38 -7.11
CA GLU A 56 2.36 -4.23 -8.23
C GLU A 56 3.08 -3.77 -9.49
N THR A 57 3.75 -4.70 -10.16
CA THR A 57 4.23 -4.49 -11.53
C THR A 57 3.10 -4.85 -12.50
N LYS A 58 3.15 -4.27 -13.72
CA LYS A 58 2.12 -4.46 -14.76
C LYS A 58 1.81 -5.92 -15.12
N GLU A 59 2.69 -6.85 -14.80
CA GLU A 59 2.56 -8.28 -15.15
C GLU A 59 1.56 -9.02 -14.25
N GLU A 60 1.23 -8.49 -13.08
CA GLU A 60 0.30 -9.13 -12.12
C GLU A 60 -1.18 -8.77 -12.36
N GLU A 61 -1.49 -7.81 -13.25
CA GLU A 61 -2.90 -7.52 -13.63
C GLU A 61 -3.49 -8.61 -14.56
N ASP A 62 -2.65 -9.41 -15.24
CA ASP A 62 -3.06 -10.34 -16.31
C ASP A 62 -3.17 -11.83 -15.88
N ASP A 63 -2.81 -12.19 -14.65
CA ASP A 63 -2.80 -13.60 -14.16
C ASP A 63 -4.08 -13.99 -13.37
N ASP A 64 -5.04 -13.07 -13.24
CA ASP A 64 -6.39 -13.32 -12.69
C ASP A 64 -7.41 -13.72 -13.80
N GLY A 65 -6.94 -14.31 -14.91
CA GLY A 65 -7.72 -14.70 -16.10
C GLY A 65 -8.12 -16.18 -16.19
#